data_AF-A0A973GN48-F1
#
_entry.id   AF-A0A973GN48-F1
#
_cell.length_a   1.000
_cell.length_b   1.000
_cell.length_c   1.000
_cell.angle_alpha   90.00
_cell.angle_beta   90.00
_cell.angle_gamma   90.00
#
_symmetry.space_group_name_H-M   'P 1'
#
loop_
_entity.id
_entity.type
_entity.pdbx_description
1 polymer ?
#
loop_
_entity_poly.entity_id
_entity_poly.type
_entity_poly.pdbx_seq_one_letter_code
_entity_poly.pdbx_strand_id
1 'polypeptide(L)'
;GIVQVEALAAGAPVIAFGKGGALDIVQDGESGVLFEHQTVNSVVQAIKRAEKINFLPGTLRRKAKRFDKSLFITKIRKIVSDNTIQL
;
A
#
# COMPACT_ATOMS: atom_id res chain seq x y z
N GLY A 1 8.69 2.23 3.01
CA GLY A 1 7.22 2.31 3.04
C GLY A 1 6.69 3.32 2.03
N ILE A 2 7.04 4.61 2.18
CA ILE A 2 6.41 5.69 1.41
C ILE A 2 6.46 5.51 -0.13
N VAL A 3 7.57 5.00 -0.67
CA VAL A 3 7.73 4.72 -2.11
C VAL A 3 6.60 3.84 -2.68
N GLN A 4 6.10 2.88 -1.89
CA GLN A 4 5.01 2.00 -2.30
C GLN A 4 3.70 2.79 -2.41
N VAL A 5 3.47 3.76 -1.53
CA VAL A 5 2.30 4.66 -1.59
C VAL A 5 2.39 5.55 -2.83
N GLU A 6 3.56 6.09 -3.13
CA GLU A 6 3.80 6.95 -4.30
C GLU A 6 3.57 6.19 -5.62
N ALA A 7 4.08 4.95 -5.71
CA ALA A 7 3.82 4.07 -6.85
C ALA A 7 2.30 3.85 -7.06
N LEU A 8 1.58 3.50 -6.00
CA LEU A 8 0.12 3.34 -6.06
C LEU A 8 -0.60 4.63 -6.45
N ALA A 9 -0.15 5.79 -5.95
CA ALA A 9 -0.68 7.10 -6.29
C ALA A 9 -0.43 7.49 -7.76
N ALA A 10 0.67 7.03 -8.35
CA ALA A 10 0.95 7.16 -9.78
C ALA A 10 0.09 6.20 -10.63
N GLY A 11 -0.50 5.18 -10.00
CA GLY A 11 -1.26 4.12 -10.69
C GLY A 11 -0.39 2.96 -11.14
N ALA A 12 0.77 2.74 -10.49
CA ALA A 12 1.66 1.63 -10.74
C ALA A 12 1.52 0.56 -9.65
N PRO A 13 1.33 -0.73 -10.00
CA PRO A 13 1.31 -1.81 -9.01
C PRO A 13 2.72 -2.03 -8.43
N VAL A 14 2.78 -2.59 -7.22
CA VAL A 14 4.04 -2.74 -6.48
C VAL A 14 4.42 -4.22 -6.34
N ILE A 15 5.65 -4.59 -6.69
CA ILE A 15 6.23 -5.87 -6.27
C ILE A 15 7.11 -5.60 -5.04
N ALA A 16 6.83 -6.26 -3.93
CA ALA A 16 7.55 -6.01 -2.67
C ALA A 16 7.78 -7.27 -1.84
N PHE A 17 8.82 -7.23 -1.00
CA PHE A 17 9.05 -8.27 -0.01
C PHE A 17 7.95 -8.20 1.06
N GLY A 18 7.30 -9.32 1.36
CA GLY A 18 6.14 -9.43 2.25
C GLY A 18 6.48 -9.27 3.74
N LYS A 19 7.19 -8.20 4.11
CA LYS A 19 7.52 -7.85 5.50
C LYS A 19 7.44 -6.34 5.75
N GLY A 20 7.25 -5.96 7.00
CA GLY A 20 7.20 -4.57 7.45
C GLY A 20 6.08 -3.78 6.76
N GLY A 21 6.33 -2.50 6.49
CA GLY A 21 5.32 -1.60 5.90
C GLY A 21 4.78 -2.01 4.52
N ALA A 22 5.42 -2.95 3.83
CA ALA A 22 4.88 -3.52 2.60
C ALA A 22 3.53 -4.22 2.84
N LEU A 23 3.39 -4.91 3.97
CA LEU A 23 2.15 -5.60 4.36
C LEU A 23 1.02 -4.61 4.67
N ASP A 24 1.36 -3.43 5.19
CA ASP A 24 0.37 -2.39 5.47
C ASP A 24 -0.11 -1.71 4.19
N ILE A 25 0.76 -1.56 3.19
CA ILE A 25 0.54 -0.72 1.99
C ILE A 25 0.05 -1.53 0.79
N VAL A 26 0.64 -2.69 0.53
CA VAL A 26 0.38 -3.50 -0.66
C VAL A 26 -0.55 -4.65 -0.32
N GLN A 27 -1.71 -4.68 -0.96
CA GLN A 27 -2.61 -5.82 -0.94
C GLN A 27 -2.27 -6.76 -2.09
N ASP A 28 -1.81 -7.95 -1.74
CA ASP A 28 -1.38 -8.98 -2.68
C ASP A 28 -2.52 -9.36 -3.64
N GLY A 29 -2.21 -9.43 -4.94
CA GLY A 29 -3.17 -9.71 -6.00
C GLY A 29 -4.06 -8.53 -6.44
N GLU A 30 -4.14 -7.46 -5.65
CA GLU A 30 -5.00 -6.31 -5.96
C GLU A 30 -4.23 -5.03 -6.29
N SER A 31 -3.20 -4.72 -5.51
CA SER A 31 -2.39 -3.51 -5.68
C SER A 31 -0.93 -3.78 -6.01
N GLY A 32 -0.60 -5.06 -6.13
CA GLY A 32 0.76 -5.51 -6.27
C GLY A 32 0.89 -7.00 -5.99
N VAL A 33 2.13 -7.47 -5.94
CA VAL A 33 2.47 -8.83 -5.58
C VAL A 33 3.50 -8.81 -4.46
N LEU A 34 3.23 -9.57 -3.41
CA LEU A 34 4.19 -9.79 -2.33
C LEU A 34 4.97 -11.09 -2.57
N PHE A 35 6.27 -11.05 -2.27
CA PHE A 35 7.13 -12.24 -2.30
C PHE A 35 7.73 -12.55 -0.92
N GLU A 36 7.94 -13.84 -0.63
CA GLU A 36 8.19 -14.32 0.74
C GLU A 36 9.66 -14.58 1.07
N HIS A 37 10.51 -14.77 0.06
CA HIS A 37 11.94 -15.00 0.24
C HIS A 37 12.77 -14.00 -0.57
N GLN A 38 13.85 -13.48 0.02
CA GLN A 38 14.77 -12.57 -0.67
C GLN A 38 15.72 -13.32 -1.60
N THR A 39 15.15 -14.04 -2.58
CA THR A 39 15.87 -14.80 -3.59
C THR A 39 15.50 -14.31 -4.97
N VAL A 40 16.42 -14.47 -5.93
CA VAL A 40 16.18 -14.15 -7.34
C VAL A 40 14.94 -14.87 -7.86
N ASN A 41 14.78 -16.17 -7.54
CA ASN A 41 13.64 -16.95 -8.00
C ASN A 41 12.31 -16.37 -7.48
N SER A 42 12.22 -16.01 -6.20
CA SER A 42 11.00 -15.41 -5.63
C SER A 42 10.61 -14.10 -6.32
N VAL A 43 11.58 -13.25 -6.66
CA VAL A 43 11.32 -12.01 -7.42
C VAL A 43 10.84 -12.33 -8.83
N VAL A 44 11.47 -13.29 -9.53
CA VAL A 44 11.05 -13.72 -10.87
C VAL A 44 9.62 -14.27 -10.86
N GLN A 45 9.26 -15.09 -9.88
CA GLN A 45 7.88 -15.59 -9.76
C GLN A 45 6.88 -14.46 -9.49
N ALA A 46 7.27 -13.47 -8.67
CA ALA A 46 6.41 -12.32 -8.40
C ALA A 46 6.17 -11.45 -9.65
N ILE A 47 7.20 -11.23 -10.48
CA ILE A 47 7.07 -10.54 -11.77
C ILE A 47 6.11 -11.31 -12.69
N LYS A 48 6.33 -12.61 -12.88
CA LYS A 48 5.46 -13.46 -13.72
C LYS A 48 4.02 -13.47 -13.24
N ARG A 49 3.79 -13.39 -11.92
CA ARG A 49 2.45 -13.30 -11.35
C ARG A 49 1.84 -11.92 -11.61
N ALA A 50 2.58 -10.85 -11.44
CA ALA A 50 2.12 -9.49 -11.71
C ALA A 50 1.71 -9.30 -13.19
N GLU A 51 2.47 -9.85 -14.14
CA GLU A 51 2.14 -9.80 -15.58
C GLU A 51 0.80 -10.46 -15.94
N LYS A 52 0.30 -11.39 -15.11
CA LYS A 52 -0.98 -12.08 -15.31
C LYS A 52 -2.16 -11.36 -14.68
N ILE A 53 -1.92 -10.31 -13.89
CA ILE A 53 -2.96 -9.57 -13.17
C ILE A 53 -3.25 -8.27 -13.92
N ASN A 54 -4.53 -8.02 -14.20
CA ASN A 54 -4.96 -6.74 -14.74
C ASN A 54 -5.13 -5.72 -13.61
N PHE A 55 -4.11 -4.90 -13.38
CA PHE A 55 -4.18 -3.83 -12.39
C PHE A 55 -4.86 -2.59 -12.97
N LEU A 56 -6.02 -2.22 -12.42
CA LEU A 56 -6.71 -0.98 -12.82
C LEU A 56 -6.07 0.23 -12.12
N PRO A 57 -5.49 1.21 -12.85
CA PRO A 57 -4.80 2.35 -12.23
C PRO A 57 -5.69 3.14 -11.26
N GLY A 58 -6.99 3.25 -11.55
CA GLY A 58 -7.95 3.89 -10.65
C GLY A 58 -8.07 3.18 -9.29
N THR A 59 -7.99 1.85 -9.25
CA THR A 59 -8.00 1.06 -8.02
C THR A 59 -6.75 1.31 -7.20
N LEU A 60 -5.58 1.35 -7.85
CA LEU A 60 -4.30 1.62 -7.21
C LEU A 60 -4.28 3.01 -6.56
N ARG A 61 -4.70 4.03 -7.31
CA ARG A 61 -4.82 5.40 -6.82
C ARG A 61 -5.77 5.51 -5.63
N ARG A 62 -6.91 4.82 -5.67
CA ARG A 62 -7.84 4.78 -4.53
C ARG A 62 -7.21 4.17 -3.28
N LYS A 63 -6.42 3.11 -3.41
CA LYS A 63 -5.71 2.52 -2.26
C LYS A 63 -4.65 3.45 -1.68
N ALA A 64 -3.99 4.28 -2.49
CA ALA A 64 -3.06 5.28 -1.99
C ALA A 64 -3.74 6.38 -1.14
N LYS A 65 -5.01 6.71 -1.41
CA LYS A 65 -5.74 7.79 -0.72
C LYS A 65 -5.85 7.62 0.80
N ARG A 66 -5.76 6.40 1.34
CA ARG A 66 -5.78 6.19 2.80
C ARG A 66 -4.57 6.78 3.53
N PHE A 67 -3.49 7.06 2.80
CA PHE A 67 -2.27 7.69 3.29
C PHE A 67 -2.25 9.21 3.02
N ASP A 68 -3.38 9.78 2.61
CA ASP A 68 -3.50 11.21 2.38
C ASP A 68 -3.27 12.02 3.67
N LYS A 69 -2.50 13.11 3.54
CA LYS A 69 -2.13 13.99 4.66
C LYS A 69 -3.35 14.64 5.32
N SER A 70 -4.33 15.09 4.54
CA SER A 70 -5.53 15.74 5.07
C SER A 70 -6.38 14.74 5.88
N LEU A 71 -6.47 13.50 5.40
CA LEU A 71 -7.15 12.41 6.13
C LEU A 71 -6.45 12.10 7.45
N PHE A 72 -5.12 12.03 7.45
CA PHE A 72 -4.34 11.84 8.68
C PHE A 72 -4.60 12.95 9.70
N ILE A 73 -4.48 14.22 9.29
CA ILE A 73 -4.72 15.38 10.17
C ILE A 73 -6.15 15.35 10.72
N THR A 74 -7.14 15.04 9.87
CA THR A 74 -8.55 14.97 10.27
C THR A 74 -8.77 13.89 11.34
N LYS A 75 -8.22 12.69 11.14
CA LYS A 75 -8.35 11.58 12.08
C LYS A 75 -7.65 11.86 13.41
N ILE A 76 -6.44 12.40 13.38
CA ILE A 76 -5.70 12.76 14.61
C ILE A 76 -6.43 13.83 15.40
N ARG A 77 -6.91 14.90 14.74
CA ARG A 77 -7.70 15.95 15.42
C ARG A 77 -8.93 15.38 16.10
N LYS A 78 -9.67 14.51 15.42
CA LYS A 78 -10.82 13.82 16.01
C LYS A 78 -10.44 13.05 17.27
N ILE A 79 -9.38 12.24 17.22
CA ILE A 79 -8.92 11.47 18.39
C ILE A 79 -8.56 12.40 19.55
N VAL A 80 -7.83 13.49 19.30
CA VAL A 80 -7.46 14.45 20.36
C VAL A 80 -8.69 15.12 20.95
N SER A 81 -9.61 15.62 20.12
CA SER A 81 -10.85 16.25 20.57
C SER A 81 -11.72 15.31 21.40
N ASP A 82 -11.91 14.07 20.95
CA ASP A 82 -12.74 13.07 21.62
C ASP A 82 -12.18 12.70 23.02
N ASN A 83 -10.84 12.74 23.19
CA ASN A 83 -10.18 12.43 24.47
C ASN A 83 -9.95 13.64 25.38
N THR A 84 -10.19 14.88 24.90
CA THR A 84 -10.03 16.10 25.70
C THR A 84 -11.31 16.46 26.48
N ILE A 85 -12.45 15.85 26.15
CA ILE A 85 -13.76 16.13 26.80
C ILE A 85 -14.02 15.21 28.02
N GLN A 86 -13.06 14.38 28.45
CA GLN A 86 -13.18 13.49 29.61
C GLN A 86 -12.45 13.97 30.89
N LEU A 87 -12.06 15.25 30.96
CA LEU A 87 -11.57 15.91 32.18
C LEU A 87 -12.51 17.06 32.57
#